data_AF-A0AAQ4EH30-F1
#
_entry.id   AF-A0AAQ4EH30-F1
#
_cell.length_a   1.000
_cell.length_b   1.000
_cell.length_c   1.000
_cell.angle_alpha   90.00
_cell.angle_beta   90.00
_cell.angle_gamma   90.00
#
_symmetry.space_group_name_H-M   'P 1'
#
loop_
_entity.id
_entity.type
_entity.pdbx_description
1 polymer ?
#
loop_
_entity_poly.entity_id
_entity_poly.type
_entity_poly.pdbx_seq_one_letter_code
_entity_poly.pdbx_strand_id
1 'polypeptide(L)'
;MWYVVQRTASLYNDSLSCTSYNVRHKDGVVYEVELDYMDKITLLYLALFMIACSPGRKSMVKKILRIVEDSDHPAQFYFADQDDQRVATSFLGTDYKNWNVVYGYIFGGVPAYGVGSRTPVLDLKYLEEANQVLKKNDVYGTMQNCPPRQTK
;
A
#
# COMPACT_ATOMS: atom_id res chain seq x y z
N MET A 1 -2.74 -1.43 11.48
CA MET A 1 -3.23 -0.71 10.28
C MET A 1 -2.15 0.24 9.76
N TRP A 2 -2.08 0.35 8.44
CA TRP A 2 -1.17 1.20 7.66
C TRP A 2 -1.94 1.81 6.49
N TYR A 3 -1.54 2.99 6.04
CA TYR A 3 -2.13 3.74 4.93
C TYR A 3 -1.11 3.90 3.83
N VAL A 4 -1.46 3.56 2.58
CA VAL A 4 -0.61 3.87 1.43
C VAL A 4 -0.83 5.34 1.08
N VAL A 5 0.10 6.20 1.50
CA VAL A 5 -0.02 7.65 1.33
C VAL A 5 0.51 8.09 -0.04
N GLN A 6 1.44 7.33 -0.60
CA GLN A 6 2.15 7.64 -1.84
C GLN A 6 2.50 6.36 -2.60
N ARG A 7 2.48 6.42 -3.93
CA ARG A 7 2.99 5.35 -4.80
C ARG A 7 3.46 5.87 -6.17
N THR A 8 4.32 5.10 -6.84
CA THR A 8 4.82 5.41 -8.19
C THR A 8 3.96 4.82 -9.30
N ALA A 9 3.41 3.64 -9.09
CA ALA A 9 2.57 2.92 -10.04
C ALA A 9 1.48 2.14 -9.31
N SER A 10 0.41 1.79 -10.01
CA SER A 10 -0.60 0.88 -9.49
C SER A 10 -0.06 -0.55 -9.56
N LEU A 11 -0.09 -1.26 -8.43
CA LEU A 11 0.25 -2.69 -8.42
C LEU A 11 -0.87 -3.53 -9.04
N TYR A 12 -2.13 -3.18 -8.79
CA TYR A 12 -3.30 -3.83 -9.39
C TYR A 12 -3.93 -2.92 -10.45
N ASN A 13 -4.86 -3.47 -11.25
CA ASN A 13 -5.56 -2.77 -12.33
C ASN A 13 -6.17 -1.42 -11.88
N ASP A 14 -5.37 -0.35 -12.05
CA ASP A 14 -5.54 1.12 -12.00
C ASP A 14 -6.73 1.78 -11.27
N SER A 15 -7.40 1.11 -10.36
CA SER A 15 -8.67 1.58 -9.80
C SER A 15 -8.70 1.75 -8.30
N LEU A 16 -7.60 1.40 -7.63
CA LEU A 16 -7.56 1.39 -6.18
C LEU A 16 -7.04 2.73 -5.68
N SER A 17 -7.92 3.51 -5.05
CA SER A 17 -7.56 4.72 -4.31
C SER A 17 -7.78 4.48 -2.81
N CYS A 18 -7.14 5.29 -1.98
CA CYS A 18 -7.35 5.29 -0.54
C CYS A 18 -7.08 3.92 0.10
N THR A 19 -5.98 3.28 -0.32
CA THR A 19 -5.60 1.95 0.14
C THR A 19 -5.06 2.00 1.57
N SER A 20 -5.64 1.19 2.44
CA SER A 20 -5.07 0.85 3.74
C SER A 20 -4.87 -0.65 3.83
N TYR A 21 -3.97 -1.07 4.71
CA TYR A 21 -3.72 -2.47 4.93
C TYR A 21 -3.49 -2.78 6.40
N ASN A 22 -3.83 -4.00 6.77
CA ASN A 22 -3.53 -4.55 8.08
C ASN A 22 -2.84 -5.88 7.93
N VAL A 23 -1.75 -6.06 8.68
CA VAL A 23 -0.97 -7.29 8.68
C VAL A 23 -1.31 -8.03 9.96
N ARG A 24 -1.75 -9.28 9.83
CA ARG A 24 -2.05 -10.17 10.96
C ARG A 24 -1.14 -11.40 10.87
N HIS A 25 -0.63 -11.82 12.03
CA HIS A 25 0.08 -13.09 12.15
C HIS A 25 -0.93 -14.21 12.41
N LYS A 26 -0.78 -15.35 11.73
CA LYS A 26 -1.63 -16.53 11.90
C LYS A 26 -0.74 -17.75 12.06
N ASP A 27 -1.09 -18.64 12.98
CA ASP A 27 -0.25 -19.77 13.34
C ASP A 27 -0.04 -20.73 12.16
N GLY A 28 1.21 -21.11 11.93
CA GLY A 28 1.62 -22.12 10.95
C GLY A 28 1.69 -21.66 9.48
N VAL A 29 1.10 -20.51 9.14
CA VAL A 29 1.24 -19.90 7.81
C VAL A 29 1.35 -18.39 7.97
N VAL A 30 2.52 -17.89 7.62
CA VAL A 30 2.83 -16.65 6.92
C VAL A 30 1.74 -15.55 6.91
N TYR A 31 2.13 -14.36 7.37
CA TYR A 31 1.31 -13.15 7.52
C TYR A 31 0.12 -13.01 6.54
N GLU A 32 -1.07 -12.77 7.08
CA GLU A 32 -2.25 -12.37 6.31
C GLU A 32 -2.28 -10.85 6.20
N VAL A 33 -2.30 -10.32 4.98
CA VAL A 33 -2.47 -8.90 4.71
C VAL A 33 -3.89 -8.65 4.23
N GLU A 34 -4.68 -8.01 5.09
CA GLU A 34 -6.00 -7.50 4.75
C GLU A 34 -5.82 -6.13 4.09
N LEU A 35 -6.09 -6.04 2.79
CA LEU A 35 -6.15 -4.80 2.04
C LEU A 35 -7.59 -4.27 2.04
N ASP A 36 -7.74 -3.01 2.42
CA ASP A 36 -8.96 -2.24 2.29
C ASP A 36 -8.71 -1.12 1.26
N TYR A 37 -9.54 -1.06 0.22
CA TYR A 37 -9.44 -0.01 -0.80
C TYR A 37 -10.80 0.39 -1.34
N MET A 38 -10.86 1.57 -1.96
CA MET A 38 -12.04 2.05 -2.67
C MET A 38 -11.97 1.72 -4.15
N ASP A 39 -13.08 1.26 -4.73
CA ASP A 39 -13.24 1.09 -6.17
C ASP A 39 -13.47 2.43 -6.90
N LYS A 40 -13.25 2.44 -8.22
CA LYS A 40 -13.39 3.61 -9.10
C LYS A 40 -14.79 4.24 -9.09
N ILE A 41 -15.85 3.43 -9.06
CA ILE A 41 -17.23 3.92 -9.15
C ILE A 41 -17.56 4.68 -7.88
N THR A 42 -17.21 4.10 -6.73
CA THR A 42 -17.37 4.74 -5.43
C THR A 42 -16.51 6.01 -5.35
N LEU A 43 -15.26 5.98 -5.82
CA LEU A 43 -14.40 7.17 -5.85
C LEU A 43 -14.98 8.29 -6.73
N LEU A 44 -15.46 7.97 -7.94
CA LEU A 44 -16.08 8.93 -8.84
C LEU A 44 -17.30 9.58 -8.20
N TYR A 45 -18.14 8.77 -7.55
CA TYR A 45 -19.29 9.26 -6.81
C TYR A 45 -18.85 10.20 -5.67
N LEU A 46 -17.91 9.80 -4.83
CA LEU A 46 -17.41 10.65 -3.76
C LEU A 46 -16.79 11.96 -4.28
N ALA A 47 -16.04 11.92 -5.38
CA ALA A 47 -15.44 13.09 -6.00
C ALA A 47 -16.50 14.08 -6.49
N LEU A 48 -17.57 13.59 -7.13
CA LEU A 48 -18.72 14.41 -7.55
C LEU A 48 -19.42 15.12 -6.38
N PHE A 49 -19.43 14.49 -5.20
CA PHE A 49 -20.06 15.04 -4.01
C PHE A 49 -19.07 15.70 -3.02
N MET A 50 -17.80 15.89 -3.40
CA MET A 50 -16.72 16.39 -2.53
C MET A 50 -16.61 15.66 -1.18
N ILE A 51 -16.91 14.36 -1.16
CA ILE A 51 -16.88 13.56 0.05
C ILE A 51 -15.48 12.93 0.18
N ALA A 52 -14.78 13.22 1.28
CA ALA A 52 -13.45 12.63 1.53
C ALA A 52 -13.52 11.09 1.65
N CYS A 53 -12.45 10.40 1.23
CA CYS A 53 -12.21 8.99 1.54
C CYS A 53 -12.09 8.80 3.06
N SER A 54 -12.86 7.87 3.63
CA SER A 54 -12.79 7.53 5.05
C SER A 54 -12.71 6.02 5.25
N PRO A 55 -11.74 5.51 6.04
CA PRO A 55 -11.73 4.12 6.49
C PRO A 55 -13.01 3.80 7.26
N GLY A 56 -13.60 2.64 7.00
CA GLY A 56 -14.83 2.18 7.67
C GLY A 56 -16.14 2.47 6.92
N ARG A 57 -16.09 3.03 5.70
CA ARG A 57 -17.29 3.10 4.84
C ARG A 57 -17.57 1.73 4.19
N LYS A 58 -18.87 1.43 4.01
CA LYS A 58 -19.40 0.17 3.43
C LYS A 58 -18.97 -0.13 1.98
N SER A 59 -18.22 0.75 1.34
CA SER A 59 -17.74 0.61 -0.04
C SER A 59 -16.24 0.27 -0.14
N MET A 60 -15.66 -0.26 0.95
CA MET A 60 -14.29 -0.79 0.89
C MET A 60 -14.33 -2.24 0.46
N VAL A 61 -13.58 -2.55 -0.60
CA VAL A 61 -13.35 -3.93 -1.03
C VAL A 61 -12.24 -4.50 -0.16
N LYS A 62 -12.48 -5.70 0.37
CA LYS A 62 -11.53 -6.43 1.20
C LYS A 62 -10.83 -7.49 0.38
N LYS A 63 -9.51 -7.50 0.44
CA LYS A 63 -8.68 -8.55 -0.16
C LYS A 63 -7.73 -9.12 0.88
N ILE A 64 -7.68 -10.44 0.99
CA ILE A 64 -6.77 -11.14 1.90
C ILE A 64 -5.63 -11.69 1.05
N LEU A 65 -4.43 -11.20 1.28
CA LEU A 65 -3.23 -11.74 0.69
C LEU A 65 -2.51 -12.61 1.72
N ARG A 66 -2.14 -13.83 1.34
CA ARG A 66 -1.26 -14.66 2.16
C ARG A 66 0.15 -14.40 1.70
N ILE A 67 0.99 -13.98 2.63
CA ILE A 67 2.43 -13.91 2.39
C ILE A 67 2.93 -15.35 2.25
N VAL A 68 3.95 -15.61 1.44
CA VAL A 68 4.79 -16.81 1.50
C VAL A 68 6.20 -16.30 1.55
N GLU A 69 6.95 -16.66 2.59
CA GLU A 69 8.35 -16.25 2.71
C GLU A 69 9.15 -16.95 1.62
N ASP A 70 9.90 -16.18 0.85
CA ASP A 70 10.89 -16.74 -0.06
C ASP A 70 12.11 -17.17 0.76
N SER A 71 12.34 -18.48 0.88
CA SER A 71 13.50 -19.01 1.60
C SER A 71 14.82 -18.60 0.95
N ASP A 72 14.81 -18.27 -0.34
CA ASP A 72 16.01 -17.95 -1.12
C ASP A 72 16.34 -16.45 -1.08
N HIS A 73 15.36 -15.58 -0.76
CA HIS A 73 15.51 -14.13 -0.69
C HIS A 73 14.94 -13.56 0.62
N PRO A 74 15.78 -13.42 1.66
CA PRO A 74 15.35 -12.84 2.93
C PRO A 74 14.73 -11.45 2.72
N ALA A 75 13.52 -11.23 3.27
CA ALA A 75 12.71 -10.01 3.12
C ALA A 75 11.97 -9.83 1.77
N GLN A 76 11.89 -10.86 0.93
CA GLN A 76 10.94 -10.93 -0.18
C GLN A 76 9.72 -11.78 0.20
N PHE A 77 8.56 -11.20 -0.03
CA PHE A 77 7.26 -11.75 0.32
C PHE A 77 6.46 -11.96 -0.95
N TYR A 78 6.01 -13.19 -1.20
CA TYR A 78 5.06 -13.46 -2.27
C TYR A 78 3.64 -13.36 -1.76
N PHE A 79 2.82 -12.57 -2.44
CA PHE A 79 1.39 -12.59 -2.27
C PHE A 79 0.77 -13.39 -3.40
N ALA A 80 0.12 -14.50 -3.07
CA ALA A 80 -0.76 -15.18 -3.99
C ALA A 80 -2.18 -14.64 -3.83
N ASP A 81 -2.76 -14.13 -4.91
CA ASP A 81 -4.20 -13.89 -4.98
C ASP A 81 -4.94 -15.22 -5.20
N GLN A 82 -6.27 -15.23 -5.02
CA GLN A 82 -7.11 -16.39 -5.32
C GLN A 82 -6.97 -16.88 -6.78
N ASP A 83 -6.58 -15.98 -7.69
CA ASP A 83 -6.34 -16.24 -9.12
C ASP A 83 -4.86 -16.55 -9.45
N ASP A 84 -4.04 -16.93 -8.46
CA ASP A 84 -2.63 -17.36 -8.62
C ASP A 84 -1.67 -16.29 -9.19
N GLN A 85 -2.09 -15.02 -9.22
CA GLN A 85 -1.19 -13.91 -9.47
C GLN A 85 -0.23 -13.74 -8.30
N ARG A 86 1.07 -13.90 -8.57
CA ARG A 86 2.14 -13.71 -7.59
C ARG A 86 2.64 -12.27 -7.64
N VAL A 87 2.43 -11.54 -6.56
CA VAL A 87 3.03 -10.23 -6.33
C VAL A 87 4.21 -10.42 -5.40
N ALA A 88 5.42 -10.14 -5.88
CA ALA A 88 6.58 -10.06 -5.02
C ALA A 88 6.59 -8.69 -4.32
N THR A 89 6.88 -8.65 -3.02
CA THR A 89 6.97 -7.40 -2.28
C THR A 89 8.10 -7.45 -1.27
N SER A 90 8.78 -6.32 -1.10
CA SER A 90 9.90 -6.17 -0.18
C SER A 90 9.77 -4.88 0.60
N PHE A 91 10.13 -4.91 1.89
CA PHE A 91 10.31 -3.69 2.66
C PHE A 91 11.70 -3.12 2.38
N LEU A 92 11.75 -1.90 1.88
CA LEU A 92 13.01 -1.20 1.60
C LEU A 92 13.51 -0.39 2.80
N GLY A 93 12.58 0.04 3.67
CA GLY A 93 12.89 0.77 4.88
C GLY A 93 11.64 0.99 5.73
N THR A 94 11.80 1.03 7.05
CA THR A 94 10.71 1.32 7.99
C THR A 94 11.28 1.67 9.35
N ASP A 95 10.55 2.49 10.11
CA ASP A 95 10.78 2.70 11.54
C ASP A 95 9.85 1.81 12.41
N TYR A 96 9.07 0.93 11.78
CA TYR A 96 8.02 0.06 12.33
C TYR A 96 6.83 0.77 13.01
N LYS A 97 6.98 2.06 13.30
CA LYS A 97 6.09 2.84 14.17
C LYS A 97 5.30 3.90 13.44
N ASN A 98 5.84 4.54 12.42
CA ASN A 98 5.22 5.66 11.74
C ASN A 98 5.19 5.48 10.23
N TRP A 99 6.25 4.95 9.62
CA TRP A 99 6.38 4.87 8.17
C TRP A 99 7.01 3.57 7.68
N ASN A 100 6.75 3.23 6.43
CA ASN A 100 7.50 2.24 5.68
C ASN A 100 7.59 2.60 4.20
N VAL A 101 8.59 2.05 3.52
CA VAL A 101 8.72 2.07 2.08
C VAL A 101 8.71 0.63 1.61
N VAL A 102 7.81 0.34 0.67
CA VAL A 102 7.63 -0.98 0.07
C VAL A 102 7.92 -0.92 -1.41
N TYR A 103 8.55 -1.97 -1.91
CA TYR A 103 8.66 -2.30 -3.32
C TYR A 103 7.71 -3.43 -3.64
N GLY A 104 6.99 -3.34 -4.74
CA GLY A 104 6.12 -4.40 -5.24
C GLY A 104 6.35 -4.64 -6.72
N TYR A 105 6.26 -5.90 -7.13
CA TYR A 105 6.39 -6.31 -8.52
C TYR A 105 5.40 -7.44 -8.82
N ILE A 106 4.53 -7.22 -9.80
CA ILE A 106 3.72 -8.28 -10.40
C ILE A 106 4.52 -8.85 -11.57
N PHE A 107 4.63 -10.17 -11.67
CA PHE A 107 5.32 -10.81 -12.78
C PHE A 107 4.72 -10.36 -14.13
N GLY A 108 5.54 -9.77 -14.99
CA GLY A 108 5.09 -9.18 -16.27
C GLY A 108 4.48 -7.78 -16.17
N GLY A 109 4.43 -7.17 -14.97
CA GLY A 109 3.97 -5.81 -14.72
C GLY A 109 5.09 -4.79 -14.57
N VAL A 110 4.72 -3.56 -14.21
CA VAL A 110 5.66 -2.48 -13.88
C VAL A 110 5.98 -2.52 -12.38
N PRO A 111 7.25 -2.39 -11.96
CA PRO A 111 7.59 -2.25 -10.56
C PRO A 111 6.92 -1.01 -9.95
N ALA A 112 6.41 -1.15 -8.73
CA ALA A 112 5.82 -0.05 -8.00
C ALA A 112 6.50 0.12 -6.65
N TYR A 113 6.67 1.38 -6.25
CA TYR A 113 7.11 1.75 -4.92
C TYR A 113 5.94 2.39 -4.20
N GLY A 114 5.84 2.16 -2.90
CA GLY A 114 4.81 2.74 -2.05
C GLY A 114 5.38 3.23 -0.73
N VAL A 115 4.82 4.32 -0.22
CA VAL A 115 5.08 4.79 1.15
C VAL A 115 3.85 4.51 2.00
N GLY A 116 4.05 3.72 3.05
CA GLY A 116 3.08 3.45 4.09
C GLY A 116 3.24 4.42 5.26
N SER A 117 2.12 4.82 5.87
CA SER A 117 2.08 5.61 7.10
C SER A 117 1.11 5.00 8.11
N ARG A 118 1.34 5.18 9.42
CA ARG A 118 0.32 4.85 10.43
C ARG A 118 -0.86 5.81 10.47
N THR A 119 -0.71 6.97 9.85
CA THR A 119 -1.73 8.01 9.74
C THR A 119 -2.07 8.28 8.26
N PRO A 120 -3.28 8.78 7.94
CA PRO A 120 -3.63 9.12 6.55
C PRO A 120 -2.75 10.21 5.92
N VAL A 121 -2.06 10.99 6.75
CA VAL A 121 -1.12 12.03 6.34
C VAL A 121 0.21 11.74 7.02
N LEU A 122 1.28 11.64 6.24
CA LEU A 122 2.63 11.42 6.76
C LEU A 122 3.23 12.75 7.21
N ASP A 123 3.78 12.78 8.43
CA ASP A 123 4.49 13.94 8.96
C ASP A 123 5.74 14.25 8.11
N LEU A 124 6.08 15.53 7.97
CA LEU A 124 7.15 16.02 7.09
C LEU A 124 8.50 15.37 7.40
N LYS A 125 8.82 15.18 8.69
CA LYS A 125 10.07 14.53 9.11
C LYS A 125 10.18 13.09 8.62
N TYR A 126 9.08 12.33 8.66
CA TYR A 126 9.06 10.94 8.21
C TYR A 126 9.01 10.84 6.68
N LEU A 127 8.41 11.84 6.03
CA LEU A 127 8.44 11.96 4.57
C LEU A 127 9.87 12.15 4.06
N GLU A 128 10.70 12.92 4.75
CA GLU A 128 12.10 13.08 4.40
C GLU A 128 12.88 11.76 4.51
N GLU A 129 12.70 11.02 5.61
CA GLU A 129 13.31 9.70 5.81
C GLU A 129 12.89 8.70 4.72
N ALA A 130 11.58 8.63 4.41
CA ALA A 130 11.07 7.78 3.33
C ALA A 130 11.64 8.17 1.96
N ASN A 131 11.75 9.47 1.69
CA ASN A 131 12.33 9.97 0.44
C ASN A 131 13.82 9.63 0.29
N GLN A 132 14.59 9.57 1.39
CA GLN A 132 15.98 9.11 1.33
C GLN A 132 16.08 7.64 0.90
N VAL A 133 15.18 6.77 1.39
CA VAL A 133 15.10 5.38 0.96
C VAL A 133 14.73 5.28 -0.53
N LEU A 134 13.73 6.05 -0.99
CA LEU A 134 13.33 6.07 -2.39
C LEU A 134 14.46 6.54 -3.31
N LYS A 135 15.16 7.61 -2.95
CA LYS A 135 16.33 8.12 -3.70
C LYS A 135 17.45 7.10 -3.82
N LYS A 136 17.70 6.31 -2.76
CA LYS A 136 18.70 5.22 -2.78
C LYS A 136 18.33 4.10 -3.77
N ASN A 137 17.06 4.00 -4.15
CA ASN A 137 16.55 3.03 -5.11
C ASN A 137 16.24 3.67 -6.48
N ASP A 138 16.83 4.83 -6.79
CA ASP A 138 16.66 5.57 -8.05
C ASP A 138 15.20 5.95 -8.37
N VAL A 139 14.37 6.09 -7.33
CA VAL A 139 12.97 6.53 -7.47
C VAL A 139 12.89 8.05 -7.31
N TYR A 140 12.59 8.74 -8.40
CA TYR A 140 12.47 10.20 -8.45
C TYR A 140 11.07 10.61 -8.94
N GLY A 141 10.46 11.64 -8.33
CA GLY A 141 9.25 12.29 -8.85
C GLY A 141 8.11 12.51 -7.85
N THR A 142 7.00 13.07 -8.37
CA THR A 142 5.74 13.29 -7.63
C THR A 142 4.98 11.99 -7.47
N MET A 143 4.98 11.46 -6.25
CA MET A 143 4.12 10.34 -5.89
C MET A 143 2.65 10.79 -5.83
N GLN A 144 1.74 9.92 -6.25
CA GLN A 144 0.31 10.21 -6.17
C GLN A 144 -0.11 10.20 -4.70
N ASN A 145 -0.40 11.38 -4.13
CA ASN A 145 -0.90 11.50 -2.78
C ASN A 145 -2.35 11.02 -2.70
N CYS A 146 -2.66 10.16 -1.73
CA CYS A 146 -4.05 9.96 -1.33
C CYS A 146 -4.57 11.28 -0.72
N PRO A 147 -5.75 11.80 -1.14
CA PRO A 147 -6.24 13.07 -0.62
C PRO A 147 -6.41 13.00 0.90
N PRO A 148 -5.86 13.97 1.66
CA PRO A 148 -5.94 13.95 3.12
C PRO A 148 -7.39 14.06 3.59
N ARG A 149 -7.68 13.43 4.73
CA ARG A 149 -8.96 13.60 5.43
C ARG A 149 -9.10 15.06 5.85
N GLN A 150 -10.04 15.80 5.27
CA GLN A 150 -10.50 17.05 5.89
C GLN A 150 -11.29 16.67 7.14
N THR A 151 -10.64 16.75 8.30
CA THR A 151 -11.33 16.72 9.59
C THR A 151 -12.00 18.07 9.78
N LYS A 152 -13.33 18.10 9.80
CA LYS A 152 -14.08 19.17 10.47
C LYS A 152 -14.04 18.94 11.96
#